data_AF-A0A1F8KLS4-F1
#
_entry.id   AF-A0A1F8KLS4-F1
#
_cell.length_a   1.000
_cell.length_b   1.000
_cell.length_c   1.000
_cell.angle_alpha   90.00
_cell.angle_beta   90.00
_cell.angle_gamma   90.00
#
_symmetry.space_group_name_H-M   'P 1'
#
loop_
_entity.id
_entity.type
_entity.pdbx_description
1 polymer ?
#
loop_
_entity_poly.entity_id
_entity_poly.type
_entity_poly.pdbx_seq_one_letter_code
_entity_poly.pdbx_strand_id
1 'polypeptide(L)' 'MGKWRCHYANDQPPFYQAYAYEALARAEAAAGNRSAAQPYLEQARQLAGQVAKAEERELILTDLKTIL' A
#
# COMPACT_ATOMS: atom_id res chain seq x y z
N MET A 1 26.33 -1.49 8.80
CA MET A 1 25.56 -1.24 7.57
C MET A 1 24.44 -0.26 7.87
N GLY A 2 24.52 0.94 7.31
CA GLY A 2 23.68 2.10 7.68
C GLY A 2 22.21 1.92 7.33
N LYS A 3 21.35 2.01 8.35
CA LYS A 3 19.90 2.20 8.19
C LYS A 3 19.63 3.61 7.66
N TRP A 4 19.69 3.79 6.35
CA TRP A 4 19.10 4.95 5.68
C TRP A 4 17.60 4.72 5.50
N ARG A 5 16.84 4.66 6.60
CA ARG A 5 15.38 4.80 6.52
C ARG A 5 15.10 6.29 6.56
N CYS A 6 14.75 6.87 5.41
CA CYS A 6 14.32 8.26 5.33
C CYS A 6 13.14 8.43 6.28
N HIS A 7 13.32 9.12 7.42
CA HIS A 7 12.25 9.35 8.40
C HIS A 7 10.97 9.89 7.74
N TYR A 8 11.13 10.69 6.68
CA TYR A 8 10.06 11.25 5.86
C TYR A 8 9.08 10.21 5.30
N ALA A 9 9.52 8.99 4.99
CA ALA A 9 8.66 7.95 4.42
C ALA A 9 7.67 7.37 5.45
N ASN A 10 8.03 7.35 6.73
CA ASN A 10 7.17 6.80 7.79
C ASN A 10 6.15 7.81 8.33
N ASP A 11 6.40 9.11 8.16
CA ASP A 11 5.49 10.20 8.61
C ASP A 11 4.55 10.67 7.49
N GLN A 12 4.46 9.96 6.37
CA GLN A 12 3.51 10.32 5.32
C GLN A 12 2.06 10.04 5.77
N PRO A 13 1.08 10.82 5.31
CA PRO A 13 -0.33 10.50 5.47
C PRO A 13 -0.65 9.05 5.05
N PRO A 14 -1.60 8.37 5.74
CA PRO A 14 -1.98 6.99 5.44
C PRO A 14 -2.35 6.76 3.96
N PHE A 15 -2.87 7.80 3.30
CA PHE A 15 -3.17 7.78 1.86
C PHE A 15 -1.94 7.43 1.01
N TYR A 16 -0.82 8.12 1.19
CA TYR A 16 0.39 7.87 0.42
C TYR A 16 1.07 6.56 0.81
N GLN A 17 1.03 6.20 2.10
CA GLN A 17 1.56 4.91 2.55
C GLN A 17 0.78 3.75 1.94
N ALA A 18 -0.56 3.84 1.86
CA ALA A 18 -1.39 2.82 1.23
C ALA A 18 -1.03 2.63 -0.25
N TYR A 19 -0.79 3.72 -0.98
CA TYR A 19 -0.33 3.64 -2.38
C TYR A 19 1.08 3.07 -2.53
N ALA A 20 1.99 3.31 -1.58
CA ALA A 20 3.30 2.68 -1.60
C ALA A 20 3.19 1.14 -1.46
N TYR A 21 2.34 0.66 -0.56
CA TYR A 21 2.06 -0.77 -0.41
C TYR A 21 1.28 -1.37 -1.58
N GLU A 22 0.34 -0.62 -2.16
CA GLU A 22 -0.35 -0.98 -3.41
C GLU A 22 0.65 -1.23 -4.53
N ALA A 23 1.61 -0.32 -4.74
CA ALA A 23 2.63 -0.45 -5.78
C ALA A 23 3.52 -1.69 -5.58
N LEU A 24 3.91 -1.98 -4.33
CA LEU A 24 4.66 -3.19 -3.99
C LEU A 24 3.84 -4.47 -4.26
N ALA A 25 2.57 -4.48 -3.86
CA ALA A 25 1.67 -5.61 -4.15
C ALA A 25 1.53 -5.84 -5.66
N ARG A 26 1.38 -4.76 -6.43
CA ARG A 26 1.28 -4.81 -7.89
C ARG A 26 2.57 -5.35 -8.53
N ALA A 27 3.74 -4.92 -8.04
CA ALA A 27 5.02 -5.41 -8.53
C ALA A 27 5.19 -6.92 -8.29
N GLU A 28 4.88 -7.41 -7.08
CA GLU A 28 4.94 -8.85 -6.77
C GLU A 28 3.91 -9.65 -7.57
N ALA A 29 2.68 -9.15 -7.73
CA ALA A 29 1.64 -9.80 -8.52
C ALA A 29 2.04 -9.90 -10.00
N ALA A 30 2.62 -8.82 -10.57
CA ALA A 30 3.15 -8.81 -11.93
C ALA A 30 4.33 -9.77 -12.12
N ALA A 31 5.13 -9.98 -11.07
CA ALA A 31 6.20 -10.99 -11.05
C ALA A 31 5.68 -12.43 -10.84
N GLY A 32 4.37 -12.63 -10.65
CA GLY A 32 3.76 -13.94 -10.37
C GLY A 32 3.82 -14.38 -8.90
N ASN A 33 4.39 -13.56 -8.02
CA ASN A 33 4.60 -13.87 -6.60
C ASN A 33 3.36 -13.52 -5.76
N ARG A 34 2.22 -14.17 -6.02
CA ARG A 34 0.94 -13.86 -5.34
C ARG A 34 1.03 -13.94 -3.81
N SER A 35 1.80 -14.88 -3.27
CA SER A 35 2.01 -15.03 -1.83
C SER A 35 2.77 -13.85 -1.23
N ALA A 36 3.69 -13.22 -1.97
CA ALA A 36 4.41 -12.02 -1.56
C ALA A 36 3.57 -10.75 -1.73
N ALA A 37 2.66 -10.73 -2.71
CA ALA A 37 1.74 -9.61 -2.92
C ALA A 37 0.68 -9.46 -1.82
N GLN A 38 0.18 -10.58 -1.27
CA GLN A 38 -0.86 -10.57 -0.23
C GLN A 38 -0.54 -9.72 1.01
N PRO A 39 0.60 -9.86 1.70
CA PRO A 39 0.87 -9.06 2.89
C PRO A 39 0.92 -7.55 2.57
N TYR A 40 1.37 -7.17 1.38
CA TYR A 40 1.33 -5.77 0.95
C TYR A 40 -0.09 -5.27 0.72
N LEU A 41 -0.99 -6.09 0.15
CA LEU A 41 -2.42 -5.75 0.03
C LEU A 41 -3.08 -5.57 1.39
N GLU A 42 -2.79 -6.44 2.36
CA GLU A 42 -3.34 -6.33 3.72
C GLU A 42 -2.89 -5.02 4.38
N GLN A 43 -1.60 -4.69 4.27
CA GLN A 43 -1.06 -3.44 4.82
C GLN A 43 -1.69 -2.21 4.14
N ALA A 44 -1.87 -2.23 2.82
CA ALA A 44 -2.54 -1.16 2.10
C ALA A 44 -4.01 -1.00 2.53
N ARG A 45 -4.75 -2.10 2.76
CA ARG A 45 -6.14 -2.07 3.27
C ARG A 45 -6.22 -1.48 4.68
N GLN A 46 -5.30 -1.86 5.57
CA GLN A 46 -5.25 -1.32 6.93
C GLN A 46 -4.99 0.20 6.93
N LEU A 47 -4.09 0.67 6.07
CA LEU A 47 -3.80 2.10 5.92
C LEU A 47 -4.95 2.86 5.28
N ALA A 48 -5.61 2.28 4.27
CA ALA A 48 -6.83 2.85 3.68
C ALA A 48 -7.93 3.07 4.74
N GLY A 49 -8.07 2.16 5.70
CA GLY A 49 -9.00 2.30 6.83
C GLY A 49 -8.71 3.49 7.75
N GLN A 50 -7.48 4.02 7.73
CA GLN A 50 -7.05 5.18 8.51
C GLN A 50 -7.18 6.50 7.73
N VAL A 51 -7.54 6.45 6.44
CA VAL A 51 -7.76 7.66 5.62
C VAL A 51 -9.10 8.28 5.98
N ALA A 52 -9.06 9.54 6.45
CA ALA A 52 -10.22 10.27 6.95
C ALA A 52 -11.23 10.62 5.83
N LYS A 53 -10.73 11.07 4.67
CA LYS A 53 -11.55 11.43 3.52
C LYS A 53 -12.09 10.18 2.84
N ALA A 54 -13.40 10.11 2.69
CA ALA A 54 -14.08 8.92 2.18
C ALA A 54 -13.73 8.64 0.72
N GLU A 55 -13.59 9.69 -0.08
CA GLU A 55 -13.29 9.63 -1.51
C GLU A 55 -11.87 9.08 -1.74
N GLU A 56 -10.90 9.58 -0.97
CA GLU A 56 -9.52 9.09 -1.01
C GLU A 56 -9.41 7.63 -0.58
N ARG A 57 -10.16 7.23 0.46
CA ARG A 57 -10.24 5.84 0.90
C ARG A 57 -10.84 4.93 -0.18
N GLU A 58 -11.92 5.36 -0.82
CA GLU A 58 -12.61 4.58 -1.85
C GLU A 58 -11.75 4.39 -3.10
N LEU A 59 -10.97 5.40 -3.49
CA LEU A 59 -9.98 5.30 -4.57
C LEU A 59 -8.99 4.16 -4.30
N ILE A 60 -8.36 4.16 -3.13
CA ILE A 60 -7.40 3.11 -2.74
C ILE A 60 -8.07 1.72 -2.76
N LEU A 61 -9.24 1.58 -2.13
CA LEU A 61 -9.93 0.30 -2.06
C LEU A 61 -10.37 -0.22 -3.43
N THR A 62 -10.64 0.66 -4.37
CA THR A 62 -10.96 0.31 -5.76
C THR A 62 -9.72 -0.19 -6.49
N ASP A 63 -8.58 0.51 -6.36
CA ASP A 63 -7.33 0.09 -6.98
C ASP A 63 -6.85 -1.27 -6.45
N LEU A 64 -6.94 -1.49 -5.13
CA LEU A 64 -6.52 -2.75 -4.50
C LEU A 64 -7.32 -3.98 -4.98
N LYS A 65 -8.54 -3.80 -5.51
CA LYS A 65 -9.34 -4.90 -6.07
C LYS A 65 -8.83 -5.40 -7.42
N THR A 66 -7.91 -4.67 -8.05
CA THR A 66 -7.43 -4.97 -9.41
C THR A 66 -6.17 -5.84 -9.45
N ILE A 67 -5.55 -6.14 -8.30
CA ILE A 67 -4.19 -6.67 -8.22
C ILE A 67 -4.13 -8.21 -8.17
N LEU A 68 -5.02 -8.86 -7.40
CA LEU A 68 -5.09 -10.32 -7.22
C LEU A 68 -6.53 -10.80 -7.34
#